data_AF-A0A5B2U3S0-F1
#
_entry.id   AF-A0A5B2U3S0-F1
#
_cell.length_a   1.000
_cell.length_b   1.000
_cell.length_c   1.000
_cell.angle_alpha   90.00
_cell.angle_beta   90.00
_cell.angle_gamma   90.00
#
_symmetry.space_group_name_H-M   'P 1'
#
loop_
_entity.id
_entity.type
_entity.pdbx_description
1 polymer ?
#
loop_
_entity_poly.entity_id
_entity_poly.type
_entity_poly.pdbx_seq_one_letter_code
_entity_poly.pdbx_strand_id
1 'polypeptide(L)'
;MNTRTDFIGNMVAEDFRTAAIFKRHGIDFCCKGGRTIEEACNNKKLAPEKIYQELEALPKNEGSAIDFNSWPLDLLADYIEKTHHRYVEEKTPILQAFLDKLCKVHGDRHPELFEINALFNESAHDLAAHMKKEELILFPFVRNMVKARISGEALLQPAFGTVENPVNMMQHEHTVEGERFRKIAEITDEYLPPADACNTYKVAFAMLQDFENDLHKHIHLENNILFPKAIQLEKEFAVES
;
A
#
# COMPACT_ATOMS: atom_id res chain seq x y z
N MET A 1 3.55 3.91 -20.91
CA MET A 1 3.23 2.51 -20.54
C MET A 1 3.23 1.56 -21.75
N ASN A 2 4.09 0.54 -21.72
CA ASN A 2 4.03 -0.67 -22.54
C ASN A 2 3.49 -1.83 -21.68
N THR A 3 2.19 -2.11 -21.79
CA THR A 3 1.47 -3.05 -20.91
C THR A 3 1.98 -4.49 -20.96
N ARG A 4 2.71 -4.89 -22.00
CA ARG A 4 3.21 -6.27 -22.15
C ARG A 4 4.52 -6.54 -21.45
N THR A 5 5.36 -5.52 -21.29
CA THR A 5 6.72 -5.68 -20.75
C THR A 5 6.96 -4.91 -19.46
N ASP A 6 6.18 -3.86 -19.20
CA ASP A 6 6.34 -3.08 -17.99
C ASP A 6 5.92 -3.90 -16.76
N PHE A 7 6.53 -3.60 -15.62
CA PHE A 7 6.08 -4.14 -14.35
C PHE A 7 4.79 -3.45 -13.91
N ILE A 8 3.90 -4.21 -13.27
CA ILE A 8 2.61 -3.73 -12.76
C ILE A 8 2.79 -2.50 -11.85
N GLY A 9 3.81 -2.51 -10.98
CA GLY A 9 4.13 -1.38 -10.13
C GLY A 9 4.43 -0.10 -10.94
N ASN A 10 5.17 -0.23 -12.04
CA ASN A 10 5.46 0.93 -12.90
C ASN A 10 4.20 1.45 -13.59
N MET A 11 3.31 0.55 -14.03
CA MET A 11 2.02 0.93 -14.64
C MET A 11 1.16 1.74 -13.66
N VAL A 12 1.05 1.28 -12.42
CA VAL A 12 0.25 1.97 -11.38
C VAL A 12 0.92 3.28 -10.94
N ALA A 13 2.25 3.34 -10.95
CA ALA A 13 2.98 4.55 -10.63
C ALA A 13 2.89 5.61 -11.77
N GLU A 14 2.80 5.21 -13.04
CA GLU A 14 2.55 6.09 -14.19
C GLU A 14 1.09 6.55 -14.26
N ASP A 15 0.13 5.64 -14.03
CA ASP A 15 -1.30 5.94 -14.01
C ASP A 15 -2.01 5.16 -12.91
N PHE A 16 -2.26 5.81 -11.77
CA PHE A 16 -2.89 5.19 -10.60
C PHE A 16 -4.30 4.63 -10.90
N ARG A 17 -4.98 5.09 -11.96
CA ARG A 17 -6.29 4.56 -12.35
C ARG A 17 -6.22 3.08 -12.74
N THR A 18 -5.04 2.60 -13.16
CA THR A 18 -4.80 1.18 -13.47
C THR A 18 -4.89 0.30 -12.23
N ALA A 19 -4.67 0.82 -11.01
CA ALA A 19 -4.79 0.07 -9.75
C ALA A 19 -6.18 -0.58 -9.60
N ALA A 20 -7.23 0.15 -9.98
CA ALA A 20 -8.60 -0.36 -9.91
C ALA A 20 -8.82 -1.57 -10.83
N ILE A 21 -8.13 -1.62 -11.98
CA ILE A 21 -8.17 -2.76 -12.89
C ILE A 21 -7.50 -3.96 -12.23
N PHE A 22 -6.27 -3.79 -11.74
CA PHE A 22 -5.55 -4.87 -11.06
C PHE A 22 -6.31 -5.40 -9.85
N LYS A 23 -6.90 -4.51 -9.02
CA LYS A 23 -7.73 -4.89 -7.87
C LYS A 23 -8.91 -5.77 -8.30
N ARG A 24 -9.67 -5.41 -9.36
CA ARG A 24 -10.80 -6.22 -9.85
C ARG A 24 -10.40 -7.63 -10.31
N HIS A 25 -9.16 -7.81 -10.77
CA HIS A 25 -8.62 -9.10 -11.15
C HIS A 25 -7.87 -9.80 -10.00
N GLY A 26 -7.93 -9.25 -8.78
CA GLY A 26 -7.22 -9.74 -7.60
C GLY A 26 -5.69 -9.70 -7.75
N ILE A 27 -5.16 -8.84 -8.62
CA ILE A 27 -3.72 -8.71 -8.84
C ILE A 27 -3.16 -7.74 -7.79
N ASP A 28 -2.34 -8.29 -6.90
CA ASP A 28 -1.55 -7.56 -5.93
C ASP A 28 -0.48 -6.73 -6.67
N PHE A 29 -0.74 -5.44 -6.80
CA PHE A 29 0.14 -4.46 -7.45
C PHE A 29 1.05 -3.73 -6.45
N CYS A 30 0.69 -3.69 -5.17
CA CYS A 30 1.40 -2.93 -4.15
C CYS A 30 2.58 -3.70 -3.56
N CYS A 31 2.39 -4.96 -3.15
CA CYS A 31 3.47 -5.80 -2.60
C CYS A 31 4.18 -6.60 -3.70
N LYS A 32 3.44 -6.99 -4.75
CA LYS A 32 3.96 -7.80 -5.86
C LYS A 32 3.95 -7.03 -7.19
N GLY A 33 4.33 -5.75 -7.14
CA GLY A 33 4.38 -4.86 -8.29
C GLY A 33 5.54 -5.13 -9.26
N GLY A 34 6.63 -5.74 -8.80
CA GLY A 34 7.84 -6.04 -9.59
C GLY A 34 7.71 -7.21 -10.59
N ARG A 35 6.50 -7.49 -11.07
CA ARG A 35 6.19 -8.55 -12.05
C ARG A 35 5.31 -8.01 -13.17
N THR A 36 5.34 -8.68 -14.30
CA THR A 36 4.50 -8.38 -15.47
C THR A 36 3.07 -8.89 -15.29
N ILE A 37 2.16 -8.45 -16.17
CA ILE A 37 0.77 -8.95 -16.21
C ILE A 37 0.73 -10.46 -16.50
N GLU A 38 1.59 -10.96 -17.39
CA GLU A 38 1.65 -12.40 -17.70
C GLU A 38 2.03 -13.22 -16.46
N GLU A 39 3.07 -12.81 -15.74
CA GLU A 39 3.51 -13.48 -14.51
C GLU A 39 2.43 -13.45 -13.41
N ALA A 40 1.73 -12.32 -13.27
CA ALA A 40 0.63 -12.21 -12.31
C ALA A 40 -0.56 -13.11 -12.68
N CYS A 41 -0.88 -13.23 -13.97
CA CYS A 41 -1.99 -14.04 -14.48
C CYS A 41 -1.71 -15.54 -14.41
N ASN A 42 -0.48 -15.98 -14.71
CA ASN A 42 -0.08 -17.39 -14.68
C ASN A 42 -0.35 -18.03 -13.31
N ASN A 43 -0.11 -17.28 -12.24
CA ASN A 43 -0.34 -17.74 -10.86
C ASN A 43 -1.83 -17.88 -10.51
N LYS A 44 -2.74 -17.22 -11.24
CA LYS A 44 -4.17 -17.15 -10.94
C LYS A 44 -5.07 -17.79 -12.01
N LYS A 45 -4.50 -18.40 -13.06
CA LYS A 45 -5.23 -18.92 -14.23
C LYS A 45 -6.14 -17.86 -14.89
N LEU A 46 -5.71 -16.60 -14.84
CA LEU A 46 -6.40 -15.48 -15.49
C LEU A 46 -5.97 -15.35 -16.95
N ALA A 47 -6.84 -14.82 -17.80
CA ALA A 47 -6.51 -14.49 -19.18
C ALA A 47 -5.89 -13.07 -19.23
N PRO A 48 -4.57 -12.92 -19.45
CA PRO A 48 -3.92 -11.60 -19.45
C PRO A 48 -4.50 -10.65 -20.51
N GLU A 49 -5.00 -11.21 -21.62
CA GLU A 49 -5.61 -10.46 -22.72
C GLU A 49 -6.78 -9.58 -22.28
N LYS A 50 -7.61 -10.05 -21.33
CA LYS A 50 -8.72 -9.25 -20.80
C LYS A 50 -8.21 -8.01 -20.05
N ILE A 51 -7.11 -8.16 -19.32
CA ILE A 51 -6.51 -7.06 -18.54
C ILE A 51 -5.87 -6.05 -19.48
N TYR A 52 -5.18 -6.50 -20.54
CA TYR A 52 -4.66 -5.61 -21.58
C TYR A 52 -5.76 -4.78 -22.23
N GLN A 53 -6.88 -5.40 -22.59
CA GLN A 53 -8.02 -4.71 -23.18
C GLN A 53 -8.63 -3.67 -22.22
N GLU A 54 -8.78 -4.01 -20.94
CA GLU A 54 -9.29 -3.06 -19.94
C GLU A 54 -8.34 -1.87 -19.73
N LEU A 55 -7.02 -2.09 -19.76
CA LEU A 55 -6.00 -1.05 -19.66
C LEU A 55 -5.99 -0.13 -20.90
N GLU A 56 -6.08 -0.71 -22.10
CA GLU A 56 -6.14 0.04 -23.36
C GLU A 56 -7.45 0.84 -23.49
N ALA A 57 -8.54 0.33 -22.92
CA ALA A 57 -9.83 1.02 -22.89
C ALA A 57 -9.89 2.18 -21.89
N LEU A 58 -8.89 2.35 -21.01
CA LEU A 58 -8.84 3.51 -20.14
C LEU A 58 -8.76 4.79 -20.98
N PRO A 59 -9.62 5.78 -20.72
CA PRO A 59 -9.55 7.05 -21.42
C PRO A 59 -8.16 7.65 -21.21
N LYS A 60 -7.57 8.15 -22.31
CA LYS A 60 -6.27 8.83 -22.27
C LYS A 60 -6.32 9.87 -21.16
N ASN A 61 -5.30 9.86 -20.32
CA ASN A 61 -5.23 10.73 -19.16
C ASN A 61 -5.18 12.18 -19.64
N GLU A 62 -6.30 12.92 -19.55
CA GLU A 62 -6.38 14.35 -19.89
C GLU A 62 -5.77 15.25 -18.79
N GLY A 63 -4.69 14.77 -18.14
CA GLY A 63 -3.90 15.52 -17.17
C GLY A 63 -4.44 15.53 -15.73
N SER A 64 -5.31 14.58 -15.35
CA SER A 64 -5.90 14.55 -14.00
C SER A 64 -5.26 13.56 -13.02
N ALA A 65 -4.50 12.56 -13.49
CA ALA A 65 -3.80 11.66 -12.58
C ALA A 65 -2.49 12.29 -12.08
N ILE A 66 -2.26 12.21 -10.76
CA ILE A 66 -1.01 12.65 -10.14
C ILE A 66 0.10 11.68 -10.54
N ASP A 67 1.13 12.19 -11.21
CA ASP A 67 2.35 11.44 -11.50
C ASP A 67 3.27 11.48 -10.28
N PHE A 68 3.08 10.53 -9.36
CA PHE A 68 3.94 10.36 -8.18
C PHE A 68 5.37 9.99 -8.55
N ASN A 69 5.62 9.47 -9.77
CA ASN A 69 6.98 9.18 -10.20
C ASN A 69 7.81 10.45 -10.41
N SER A 70 7.18 11.56 -10.75
CA SER A 70 7.87 12.85 -10.92
C SER A 70 8.24 13.54 -9.60
N TRP A 71 7.72 13.06 -8.46
CA TRP A 71 7.87 13.78 -7.19
C TRP A 71 9.26 13.62 -6.57
N PRO A 72 9.80 14.70 -5.97
CA PRO A 72 10.94 14.60 -5.05
C PRO A 72 10.65 13.63 -3.89
N LEU A 73 11.66 12.87 -3.44
CA LEU A 73 11.48 11.83 -2.43
C LEU A 73 11.11 12.38 -1.05
N ASP A 74 11.63 13.54 -0.70
CA ASP A 74 11.26 14.27 0.51
C ASP A 74 9.79 14.70 0.49
N LEU A 75 9.31 15.19 -0.66
CA LEU A 75 7.89 15.52 -0.86
C LEU A 75 7.00 14.26 -0.80
N LEU A 76 7.43 13.16 -1.43
CA LEU A 76 6.68 11.91 -1.43
C LEU A 76 6.58 11.30 -0.02
N ALA A 77 7.67 11.29 0.74
CA ALA A 77 7.67 10.86 2.14
C ALA A 77 6.72 11.73 2.99
N ASP A 78 6.77 13.04 2.83
CA ASP A 78 5.84 13.97 3.49
C ASP A 78 4.37 13.71 3.14
N TYR A 79 4.09 13.41 1.88
CA TYR A 79 2.74 13.10 1.43
C TYR A 79 2.22 11.79 2.03
N ILE A 80 3.05 10.75 2.05
CA ILE A 80 2.69 9.45 2.65
C ILE A 80 2.36 9.63 4.13
N GLU A 81 3.23 10.30 4.88
CA GLU A 81 3.01 10.58 6.31
C GLU A 81 1.74 11.40 6.54
N LYS A 82 1.56 12.50 5.78
CA LYS A 82 0.44 13.44 5.99
C LYS A 82 -0.89 12.95 5.44
N THR A 83 -0.90 11.95 4.56
CA THR A 83 -2.11 11.42 3.94
C THR A 83 -2.44 10.05 4.51
N HIS A 84 -1.55 9.08 4.34
CA HIS A 84 -1.80 7.67 4.62
C HIS A 84 -1.62 7.34 6.10
N HIS A 85 -0.51 7.78 6.72
CA HIS A 85 -0.29 7.45 8.14
C HIS A 85 -1.33 8.11 9.05
N ARG A 86 -1.65 9.38 8.76
CA ARG A 86 -2.74 10.09 9.46
C ARG A 86 -4.10 9.45 9.23
N TYR A 87 -4.37 8.95 8.03
CA TYR A 87 -5.62 8.24 7.75
C TYR A 87 -5.69 6.97 8.60
N VAL A 88 -4.63 6.16 8.64
CA VAL A 88 -4.55 4.95 9.48
C VAL A 88 -4.76 5.32 10.95
N GLU A 89 -4.05 6.33 11.48
CA GLU A 89 -4.17 6.78 12.87
C GLU A 89 -5.59 7.26 13.20
N GLU A 90 -6.24 8.02 12.31
CA GLU A 90 -7.58 8.55 12.51
C GLU A 90 -8.66 7.46 12.43
N LYS A 91 -8.57 6.56 11.44
CA LYS A 91 -9.63 5.57 11.17
C LYS A 91 -9.58 4.36 12.06
N THR A 92 -8.39 3.95 12.51
CA THR A 92 -8.19 2.77 13.36
C THR A 92 -9.11 2.74 14.59
N PRO A 93 -9.11 3.75 15.50
CA PRO A 93 -9.93 3.69 16.71
C PRO A 93 -11.44 3.69 16.41
N ILE A 94 -11.85 4.34 15.32
CA ILE A 94 -13.25 4.34 14.89
C ILE A 94 -13.64 2.94 14.43
N LEU A 95 -12.81 2.31 13.59
CA LEU A 95 -13.11 0.99 13.04
C LEU A 95 -13.08 -0.10 14.11
N GLN A 96 -12.14 -0.03 15.07
CA GLN A 96 -12.13 -0.90 16.25
C GLN A 96 -13.46 -0.82 17.02
N ALA A 97 -13.94 0.39 17.33
CA ALA A 97 -15.20 0.57 18.03
C ALA A 97 -16.42 0.01 17.25
N PHE A 98 -16.40 0.11 15.92
CA PHE A 98 -17.44 -0.48 15.08
C PHE A 98 -17.38 -2.01 15.11
N LEU A 99 -16.20 -2.60 14.93
CA LEU A 99 -16.01 -4.06 14.93
C LEU A 99 -16.35 -4.67 16.29
N ASP A 100 -15.97 -4.03 17.40
CA ASP A 100 -16.32 -4.47 18.76
C ASP A 100 -17.84 -4.48 18.95
N LYS A 101 -18.52 -3.43 18.46
CA LYS A 101 -19.97 -3.34 18.50
C LYS A 101 -20.63 -4.43 17.66
N LEU A 102 -20.08 -4.75 16.48
CA LEU A 102 -20.59 -5.85 15.65
C LEU A 102 -20.40 -7.20 16.35
N CYS A 103 -19.23 -7.48 16.90
CA CYS A 103 -18.97 -8.69 17.68
C CYS A 103 -20.00 -8.85 18.80
N LYS A 104 -20.26 -7.77 19.55
CA LYS A 104 -21.22 -7.78 20.67
C LYS A 104 -22.67 -8.02 20.26
N VAL A 105 -23.12 -7.44 19.14
CA VAL A 105 -24.55 -7.43 18.74
C VAL A 105 -24.88 -8.58 17.78
N HIS A 106 -23.93 -8.94 16.92
CA HIS A 106 -24.14 -9.86 15.82
C HIS A 106 -23.29 -11.15 15.91
N GLY A 107 -22.29 -11.20 16.79
CA GLY A 107 -21.31 -12.31 16.86
C GLY A 107 -21.91 -13.69 17.09
N ASP A 108 -23.06 -13.81 17.78
CA ASP A 108 -23.74 -15.11 17.95
C ASP A 108 -24.27 -15.68 16.62
N ARG A 109 -24.67 -14.81 15.69
CA ARG A 109 -25.21 -15.19 14.37
C ARG A 109 -24.15 -15.13 13.26
N HIS A 110 -23.14 -14.29 13.46
CA HIS A 110 -22.06 -13.96 12.53
C HIS A 110 -20.70 -14.12 13.25
N PRO A 111 -20.30 -15.37 13.60
CA PRO A 111 -19.10 -15.62 14.40
C PRO A 111 -17.80 -15.25 13.67
N GLU A 112 -17.82 -15.13 12.35
CA GLU A 112 -16.69 -14.66 11.54
C GLU A 112 -16.25 -13.23 11.91
N LEU A 113 -17.15 -12.41 12.50
CA LEU A 113 -16.83 -11.08 12.99
C LEU A 113 -15.72 -11.08 14.04
N PHE A 114 -15.60 -12.14 14.85
CA PHE A 114 -14.53 -12.25 15.84
C PHE A 114 -13.16 -12.41 15.17
N GLU A 115 -13.07 -13.17 14.08
CA GLU A 115 -11.83 -13.31 13.31
C GLU A 115 -11.47 -11.99 12.62
N ILE A 116 -12.44 -11.32 12.00
CA ILE A 116 -12.24 -9.99 11.37
C ILE A 116 -11.74 -8.98 12.41
N ASN A 117 -12.34 -8.94 13.61
CA ASN A 117 -11.94 -8.04 14.68
C ASN A 117 -10.52 -8.35 15.19
N ALA A 118 -10.18 -9.62 15.37
CA ALA A 118 -8.84 -10.03 15.79
C ALA A 118 -7.78 -9.63 14.75
N LEU A 119 -8.02 -9.94 13.47
CA LEU A 119 -7.12 -9.57 12.37
C LEU A 119 -6.95 -8.05 12.30
N PHE A 120 -8.04 -7.28 12.34
CA PHE A 120 -7.92 -5.82 12.26
C PHE A 120 -7.16 -5.22 13.46
N ASN A 121 -7.37 -5.75 14.67
CA ASN A 121 -6.64 -5.30 15.86
C ASN A 121 -5.14 -5.62 15.81
N GLU A 122 -4.78 -6.77 15.23
CA GLU A 122 -3.38 -7.12 14.98
C GLU A 122 -2.74 -6.17 13.96
N SER A 123 -3.45 -5.89 12.86
CA SER A 123 -3.03 -4.89 11.87
C SER A 123 -2.84 -3.51 12.46
N ALA A 124 -3.78 -3.04 13.28
CA ALA A 124 -3.69 -1.76 13.97
C ALA A 124 -2.43 -1.65 14.86
N HIS A 125 -2.08 -2.73 15.54
CA HIS A 125 -0.87 -2.79 16.37
C HIS A 125 0.40 -2.75 15.54
N ASP A 126 0.49 -3.60 14.52
CA ASP A 126 1.68 -3.73 13.67
C ASP A 126 1.90 -2.46 12.84
N LEU A 127 0.86 -1.91 12.22
CA LEU A 127 0.93 -0.65 11.47
C LEU A 127 1.37 0.52 12.34
N ALA A 128 0.92 0.61 13.59
CA ALA A 128 1.34 1.67 14.50
C ALA A 128 2.86 1.63 14.77
N ALA A 129 3.43 0.45 14.98
CA ALA A 129 4.87 0.29 15.16
C ALA A 129 5.64 0.48 13.84
N HIS A 130 5.10 -0.03 12.75
CA HIS A 130 5.63 0.11 11.39
C HIS A 130 5.82 1.58 11.00
N MET A 131 4.75 2.37 11.02
CA MET A 131 4.77 3.78 10.63
C MET A 131 5.74 4.60 11.49
N LYS A 132 5.92 4.26 12.78
CA LYS A 132 6.92 4.95 13.62
C LYS A 132 8.36 4.66 13.21
N LYS A 133 8.67 3.47 12.71
CA LYS A 133 10.01 3.18 12.16
C LYS A 133 10.25 4.02 10.91
N GLU A 134 9.22 4.19 10.10
CA GLU A 134 9.32 5.04 8.91
C GLU A 134 9.49 6.52 9.28
N GLU A 135 8.58 7.07 10.08
CA GLU A 135 8.55 8.49 10.48
C GLU A 135 9.78 8.93 11.26
N LEU A 136 10.34 8.06 12.10
CA LEU A 136 11.45 8.41 12.99
C LEU A 136 12.83 8.04 12.45
N ILE A 137 12.91 7.07 11.53
CA ILE A 137 14.18 6.54 11.03
C ILE A 137 14.29 6.65 9.50
N LEU A 138 13.42 5.97 8.76
CA LEU A 138 13.57 5.83 7.31
C LEU A 138 13.32 7.14 6.56
N PHE A 139 12.16 7.79 6.77
CA PHE A 139 11.80 9.03 6.08
C PHE A 139 12.74 10.19 6.43
N PRO A 140 13.16 10.40 7.70
CA PRO A 140 14.21 11.37 8.01
C PRO A 140 15.51 11.11 7.25
N PHE A 141 15.92 9.85 7.11
CA PHE A 141 17.12 9.52 6.32
C PHE A 141 16.93 9.84 4.83
N VAL A 142 15.78 9.49 4.24
CA VAL A 142 15.44 9.86 2.85
C VAL A 142 15.50 11.37 2.64
N ARG A 143 14.90 12.15 3.54
CA ARG A 143 14.96 13.62 3.48
C ARG A 143 16.40 14.15 3.58
N ASN A 144 17.22 13.54 4.45
CA ASN A 144 18.63 13.92 4.59
C ASN A 144 19.44 13.59 3.32
N MET A 145 19.18 12.47 2.65
CA MET A 145 19.80 12.16 1.36
C MET A 145 19.43 13.19 0.29
N VAL A 146 18.16 13.57 0.20
CA VAL A 146 17.73 14.62 -0.75
C VAL A 146 18.42 15.94 -0.45
N LYS A 147 18.48 16.34 0.83
CA LYS A 147 19.17 17.56 1.26
C LYS A 147 20.65 17.54 0.89
N ALA A 148 21.36 16.45 1.22
CA ALA A 148 22.78 16.28 0.93
C ALA A 148 23.08 16.39 -0.58
N ARG A 149 22.25 15.77 -1.42
CA ARG A 149 22.37 15.87 -2.89
C ARG A 149 22.22 17.31 -3.37
N ILE A 150 21.28 18.07 -2.81
CA ILE A 150 21.04 19.48 -3.18
C ILE A 150 22.18 20.39 -2.71
N SER A 151 22.68 20.18 -1.49
CA SER A 151 23.76 20.99 -0.92
C SER A 151 25.16 20.61 -1.40
N GLY A 152 25.33 19.42 -1.99
CA GLY A 152 26.64 18.84 -2.30
C GLY A 152 27.43 18.45 -1.05
N GLU A 153 26.73 18.23 0.07
CA GLU A 153 27.34 17.80 1.33
C GLU A 153 27.49 16.27 1.39
N ALA A 154 28.47 15.81 2.16
CA ALA A 154 28.63 14.38 2.40
C ALA A 154 27.45 13.81 3.19
N LEU A 155 26.96 12.64 2.78
CA LEU A 155 25.94 11.91 3.51
C LEU A 155 26.55 11.25 4.76
N LEU A 156 25.99 11.52 5.93
CA LEU A 156 26.39 10.84 7.16
C LEU A 156 25.94 9.37 7.11
N GLN A 157 26.85 8.45 7.45
CA GLN A 157 26.48 7.04 7.53
C GLN A 157 25.44 6.82 8.64
N PRO A 158 24.31 6.15 8.31
CA PRO A 158 23.32 5.81 9.31
C PRO A 158 23.77 4.60 10.14
N ALA A 159 23.27 4.50 11.38
CA ALA A 159 23.58 3.39 12.28
C ALA A 159 23.10 2.02 11.77
N PHE A 160 22.16 2.01 10.81
CA PHE A 160 21.64 0.80 10.16
C PHE A 160 22.40 0.41 8.90
N GLY A 161 23.54 1.04 8.59
CA GLY A 161 24.36 0.72 7.42
C GLY A 161 23.85 1.39 6.15
N THR A 162 23.00 0.69 5.38
CA THR A 162 22.42 1.18 4.11
C THR A 162 20.91 1.32 4.24
N VAL A 163 20.29 2.18 3.43
CA VAL A 163 18.83 2.35 3.38
C VAL A 163 18.09 1.08 2.98
N GLU A 164 18.76 0.17 2.27
CA GLU A 164 18.20 -1.13 1.87
C GLU A 164 17.83 -2.00 3.09
N ASN A 165 18.55 -1.89 4.20
CA ASN A 165 18.26 -2.66 5.42
C ASN A 165 16.87 -2.34 6.02
N PRO A 166 16.55 -1.09 6.38
CA PRO A 166 15.20 -0.77 6.85
C PRO A 166 14.14 -0.97 5.76
N VAL A 167 14.43 -0.72 4.48
CA VAL A 167 13.50 -0.98 3.37
C VAL A 167 13.07 -2.44 3.31
N ASN A 168 14.01 -3.38 3.41
CA ASN A 168 13.70 -4.82 3.38
C ASN A 168 12.77 -5.22 4.54
N MET A 169 12.96 -4.63 5.72
CA MET A 169 12.06 -4.84 6.86
C MET A 169 10.66 -4.28 6.59
N MET A 170 10.55 -3.07 6.03
CA MET A 170 9.25 -2.46 5.69
C MET A 170 8.51 -3.29 4.65
N GLN A 171 9.19 -3.76 3.61
CA GLN A 171 8.59 -4.61 2.56
C GLN A 171 8.11 -5.96 3.10
N HIS A 172 8.82 -6.54 4.07
CA HIS A 172 8.37 -7.76 4.74
C HIS A 172 7.06 -7.50 5.51
N GLU A 173 7.00 -6.42 6.27
CA GLU A 173 5.81 -6.01 7.04
C GLU A 173 4.63 -5.69 6.12
N HIS A 174 4.85 -4.99 5.00
CA HIS A 174 3.84 -4.77 3.96
C HIS A 174 3.26 -6.07 3.40
N THR A 175 4.11 -7.09 3.22
CA THR A 175 3.63 -8.40 2.77
C THR A 175 2.71 -9.03 3.82
N VAL A 176 3.07 -8.95 5.11
CA VAL A 176 2.24 -9.47 6.20
C VAL A 176 0.88 -8.76 6.25
N GLU A 177 0.87 -7.42 6.19
CA GLU A 177 -0.38 -6.64 6.19
C GLU A 177 -1.25 -6.93 4.96
N GLY A 178 -0.64 -7.02 3.78
CA GLY A 178 -1.36 -7.33 2.54
C GLY A 178 -2.02 -8.72 2.56
N GLU A 179 -1.37 -9.73 3.15
CA GLU A 179 -1.98 -11.06 3.34
C GLU A 179 -3.10 -11.01 4.40
N ARG A 180 -2.94 -10.22 5.46
CA ARG A 180 -3.96 -10.03 6.50
C ARG A 180 -5.24 -9.39 5.95
N PHE A 181 -5.12 -8.32 5.17
CA PHE A 181 -6.27 -7.69 4.54
C PHE A 181 -6.92 -8.55 3.46
N ARG A 182 -6.13 -9.34 2.71
CA ARG A 182 -6.68 -10.36 1.81
C ARG A 182 -7.54 -11.36 2.57
N LYS A 183 -7.08 -11.82 3.74
CA LYS A 183 -7.86 -12.72 4.58
C LYS A 183 -9.16 -12.08 5.06
N ILE A 184 -9.14 -10.80 5.46
CA ILE A 184 -10.36 -10.06 5.81
C ILE A 184 -11.30 -9.96 4.61
N ALA A 185 -10.81 -9.60 3.42
CA ALA A 185 -11.61 -9.54 2.20
C ALA A 185 -12.27 -10.89 1.88
N GLU A 186 -11.54 -12.00 2.02
CA GLU A 186 -12.07 -13.36 1.83
C GLU A 186 -13.19 -13.70 2.81
N ILE A 187 -13.00 -13.42 4.11
CA ILE A 187 -14.01 -13.71 5.14
C ILE A 187 -15.28 -12.88 4.91
N THR A 188 -15.10 -11.64 4.44
CA THR A 188 -16.20 -10.67 4.26
C THR A 188 -16.88 -10.76 2.89
N ASP A 189 -16.53 -11.73 2.05
CA ASP A 189 -16.98 -11.84 0.66
C ASP A 189 -16.78 -10.51 -0.10
N GLU A 190 -15.53 -10.02 -0.12
CA GLU A 190 -15.16 -8.73 -0.71
C GLU A 190 -15.91 -7.55 -0.08
N TYR A 191 -16.03 -7.57 1.25
CA TYR A 191 -16.74 -6.58 2.04
C TYR A 191 -18.24 -6.48 1.71
N LEU A 192 -18.86 -7.56 1.24
CA LEU A 192 -20.31 -7.65 1.02
C LEU A 192 -21.03 -7.95 2.34
N PRO A 193 -21.87 -7.03 2.87
CA PRO A 193 -22.61 -7.30 4.09
C PRO A 193 -23.70 -8.36 3.88
N PRO A 194 -23.97 -9.24 4.88
CA PRO A 194 -25.03 -10.24 4.80
C PRO A 194 -26.42 -9.59 4.71
N ALA A 195 -27.42 -10.37 4.31
CA ALA A 195 -28.78 -9.87 4.08
C ALA A 195 -29.44 -9.25 5.33
N ASP A 196 -29.07 -9.70 6.53
CA ASP A 196 -29.57 -9.17 7.81
C ASP A 196 -28.67 -8.08 8.42
N ALA A 197 -27.70 -7.57 7.66
CA ALA A 197 -26.78 -6.51 8.10
C ALA A 197 -27.53 -5.20 8.43
N CYS A 198 -27.32 -4.72 9.65
CA CYS A 198 -27.78 -3.39 10.06
C CYS A 198 -26.91 -2.28 9.44
N ASN A 199 -27.31 -1.01 9.60
CA ASN A 199 -26.54 0.11 9.05
C ASN A 199 -25.11 0.19 9.63
N THR A 200 -24.91 -0.10 10.92
CA THR A 200 -23.56 -0.13 11.52
C THR A 200 -22.68 -1.19 10.85
N TYR A 201 -23.25 -2.34 10.50
CA TYR A 201 -22.55 -3.41 9.80
C TYR A 201 -22.07 -2.94 8.43
N LYS A 202 -22.99 -2.38 7.63
CA LYS A 202 -22.69 -1.87 6.29
C LYS A 202 -21.60 -0.79 6.32
N VAL A 203 -21.67 0.12 7.31
CA VAL A 203 -20.65 1.16 7.49
C VAL A 203 -19.30 0.55 7.88
N ALA A 204 -19.25 -0.42 8.79
CA ALA A 204 -17.98 -1.05 9.18
C ALA A 204 -17.29 -1.75 8.00
N PHE A 205 -18.06 -2.47 7.17
CA PHE A 205 -17.51 -3.16 6.00
C PHE A 205 -17.03 -2.17 4.94
N ALA A 206 -17.78 -1.09 4.68
CA ALA A 206 -17.33 -0.02 3.80
C ALA A 206 -16.05 0.65 4.33
N MET A 207 -15.96 0.90 5.64
CA MET A 207 -14.75 1.46 6.25
C MET A 207 -13.54 0.52 6.18
N LEU A 208 -13.74 -0.79 6.37
CA LEU A 208 -12.69 -1.78 6.16
C LEU A 208 -12.19 -1.78 4.71
N GLN A 209 -13.11 -1.70 3.74
CA GLN A 209 -12.76 -1.62 2.33
C GLN A 209 -12.00 -0.33 2.00
N ASP A 210 -12.43 0.82 2.53
CA ASP A 210 -11.74 2.10 2.36
C ASP A 210 -10.34 2.07 3.00
N PHE A 211 -10.21 1.44 4.17
CA PHE A 211 -8.93 1.26 4.84
C PHE A 211 -7.97 0.40 4.02
N GLU A 212 -8.43 -0.74 3.52
CA GLU A 212 -7.64 -1.60 2.63
C GLU A 212 -7.21 -0.84 1.36
N ASN A 213 -8.12 -0.07 0.75
CA ASN A 213 -7.83 0.71 -0.44
C ASN A 213 -6.74 1.75 -0.20
N ASP A 214 -6.82 2.47 0.92
CA ASP A 214 -5.80 3.46 1.30
C ASP A 214 -4.46 2.78 1.58
N LEU A 215 -4.47 1.66 2.32
CA LEU A 215 -3.27 0.88 2.62
C LEU A 215 -2.59 0.33 1.36
N HIS A 216 -3.35 -0.19 0.39
CA HIS A 216 -2.78 -0.61 -0.89
C HIS A 216 -2.14 0.54 -1.66
N LYS A 217 -2.73 1.74 -1.62
CA LYS A 217 -2.14 2.93 -2.25
C LYS A 217 -0.86 3.35 -1.52
N HIS A 218 -0.90 3.42 -0.19
CA HIS A 218 0.24 3.70 0.68
C HIS A 218 1.43 2.80 0.34
N ILE A 219 1.24 1.48 0.49
CA ILE A 219 2.27 0.47 0.24
C ILE A 219 2.79 0.55 -1.19
N HIS A 220 1.93 0.84 -2.16
CA HIS A 220 2.34 1.02 -3.56
C HIS A 220 3.32 2.20 -3.73
N LEU A 221 3.00 3.36 -3.15
CA LEU A 221 3.86 4.54 -3.22
C LEU A 221 5.23 4.27 -2.60
N GLU A 222 5.28 3.45 -1.56
CA GLU A 222 6.52 3.07 -0.92
C GLU A 222 7.31 2.03 -1.71
N ASN A 223 6.72 0.86 -1.91
CA ASN A 223 7.40 -0.29 -2.50
C ASN A 223 7.83 -0.04 -3.95
N ASN A 224 7.01 0.67 -4.72
CA ASN A 224 7.23 0.82 -6.16
C ASN A 224 7.79 2.19 -6.55
N ILE A 225 7.86 3.16 -5.63
CA ILE A 225 8.35 4.52 -5.94
C ILE A 225 9.39 5.00 -4.92
N LEU A 226 9.01 5.20 -3.66
CA LEU A 226 9.89 5.82 -2.66
C LEU A 226 11.11 4.95 -2.38
N PHE A 227 10.91 3.66 -2.07
CA PHE A 227 12.00 2.77 -1.65
C PHE A 227 13.01 2.49 -2.77
N PRO A 228 12.61 2.11 -4.01
CA PRO A 228 13.58 1.88 -5.07
C PRO A 228 14.40 3.13 -5.40
N LYS A 229 13.77 4.32 -5.37
CA LYS A 229 14.46 5.59 -5.62
C LYS A 229 15.36 6.00 -4.46
N ALA A 230 14.98 5.72 -3.21
CA ALA A 230 15.84 5.97 -2.05
C ALA A 230 17.11 5.10 -2.10
N ILE A 231 16.98 3.81 -2.44
CA ILE A 231 18.12 2.91 -2.65
C ILE A 231 19.01 3.42 -3.79
N GLN A 232 18.41 3.87 -4.89
CA GLN A 232 19.17 4.41 -6.02
C GLN A 232 19.90 5.71 -5.65
N LEU A 233 19.25 6.60 -4.90
CA LEU A 233 19.84 7.85 -4.43
C LEU A 233 21.03 7.60 -3.49
N GLU A 234 20.93 6.64 -2.56
CA GLU A 234 22.04 6.32 -1.66
C GLU A 234 23.30 5.90 -2.44
N LYS A 235 23.14 5.15 -3.54
CA LYS A 235 24.25 4.70 -4.39
C LYS A 235 25.02 5.85 -5.05
N GLU A 236 24.38 6.99 -5.28
CA GLU A 236 25.04 8.17 -5.86
C GLU A 236 26.14 8.70 -4.93
N PHE A 237 25.96 8.61 -3.60
CA PHE A 237 26.95 9.03 -2.61
C PHE A 237 28.13 8.05 -2.46
N ALA A 238 27.96 6.78 -2.83
CA ALA A 238 29.03 5.79 -2.78
C ALA A 238 30.04 5.90 -3.93
N VAL A 239 29.68 6.58 -5.03
CA VAL A 239 30.53 6.75 -6.21
C VAL A 239 31.42 8.00 -6.10
N GLU A 240 31.11 8.93 -5.19
CA GLU A 240 31.86 10.17 -4.98
C GLU A 240 32.90 10.11 -3.86
N SER A 241 33.20 8.92 -3.33
CA SER A 241 34.19 8.68 -2.25
C SER A 241 35.55 8.20 -2.76
#